data_AF-A0A8S4SF14-F1
#
_entry.id   AF-A0A8S4SF14-F1
#
_cell.length_a   1.000
_cell.length_b   1.000
_cell.length_c   1.000
_cell.angle_alpha   90.00
_cell.angle_beta   90.00
_cell.angle_gamma   90.00
#
_symmetry.space_group_name_H-M   'P 1'
#
loop_
_entity.id
_entity.type
_entity.pdbx_description
1 polymer ?
#
loop_
_entity_poly.entity_id
_entity_poly.type
_entity_poly.pdbx_seq_one_letter_code
_entity_poly.pdbx_strand_id
1 'polypeptide(L)'
;MEKKQLPVETDPEKLVNYVCGSNIYTTGEDIKIKDDSEYPDWLWTLNTGKPPRIEDLDPNTKQYWIRVRAAGMRRNNKLRSMRKF
;
A
#
# COMPACT_ATOMS: atom_id res chain seq x y z
N MET A 1 13.18 3.91 25.14
CA MET A 1 12.78 2.59 24.60
C MET A 1 13.46 2.42 23.26
N GLU A 2 14.49 1.58 23.20
CA GLU A 2 15.21 1.32 21.95
C GLU A 2 14.45 0.30 21.11
N LYS A 3 14.34 0.55 19.81
CA LYS A 3 13.68 -0.36 18.88
C LYS A 3 14.63 -1.51 18.57
N LYS A 4 14.21 -2.74 18.88
CA LYS A 4 14.92 -3.95 18.46
C LYS A 4 14.51 -4.30 17.03
N GLN A 5 15.48 -4.49 16.15
CA GLN A 5 15.24 -5.07 14.82
C GLN A 5 15.23 -6.59 14.95
N LEU A 6 14.17 -7.21 14.42
CA LEU A 6 14.08 -8.67 14.33
C LEU A 6 14.80 -9.13 13.06
N PRO A 7 15.48 -10.29 13.09
CA PRO A 7 16.06 -10.87 11.89
C PRO A 7 14.96 -11.20 10.88
N VAL A 8 15.24 -10.98 9.60
CA VAL A 8 14.34 -11.31 8.49
C VAL A 8 14.75 -12.65 7.88
N GLU A 9 13.77 -13.40 7.36
CA GLU A 9 14.03 -14.64 6.63
C GLU A 9 14.71 -14.34 5.29
N THR A 10 15.71 -15.14 4.93
CA THR A 10 16.52 -14.99 3.71
C THR A 10 16.45 -16.20 2.79
N ASP A 11 15.84 -17.30 3.24
CA ASP A 11 15.65 -18.51 2.45
C ASP A 11 14.62 -18.28 1.32
N PRO A 12 15.03 -18.38 0.04
CA PRO A 12 14.14 -18.18 -1.10
C PRO A 12 12.95 -19.14 -1.12
N GLU A 13 13.12 -20.40 -0.72
CA GLU A 13 12.03 -21.39 -0.76
C GLU A 13 10.93 -21.02 0.22
N LYS A 14 11.29 -20.54 1.42
CA LYS A 14 10.31 -20.06 2.39
C LYS A 14 9.64 -18.76 1.93
N LEU A 15 10.39 -17.82 1.38
CA LEU A 15 9.86 -16.53 0.92
C LEU A 15 8.81 -16.66 -0.19
N VAL A 16 8.92 -17.69 -1.04
CA VAL A 16 7.96 -17.96 -2.13
C VAL A 16 6.72 -18.68 -1.63
N ASN A 17 6.86 -19.53 -0.61
CA ASN A 17 5.78 -20.41 -0.14
C ASN A 17 5.00 -19.84 1.06
N TYR A 18 5.58 -18.90 1.81
CA TYR A 18 5.02 -18.40 3.05
C TYR A 18 5.05 -16.87 3.12
N VAL A 19 4.05 -16.29 3.78
CA VAL A 19 4.03 -14.87 4.13
C VAL A 19 4.86 -14.68 5.40
N CYS A 20 6.19 -14.59 5.23
CA CYS A 20 7.12 -14.47 6.35
C CYS A 20 6.82 -13.22 7.20
N GLY A 21 6.68 -13.41 8.52
CA GLY A 21 6.35 -12.34 9.47
C GLY A 21 4.85 -12.05 9.62
N SER A 22 3.99 -12.91 9.06
CA SER A 22 2.55 -12.87 9.29
C SER A 22 2.16 -13.27 10.71
N ASN A 23 2.87 -14.22 11.31
CA ASN A 23 2.64 -14.66 12.67
C ASN A 23 3.35 -13.74 13.67
N ILE A 24 2.55 -13.02 14.48
CA ILE A 24 3.05 -12.13 15.54
C ILE A 24 3.17 -12.84 16.91
N TYR A 25 2.70 -14.07 17.02
CA TYR A 25 2.73 -14.85 18.26
C TYR A 25 4.05 -15.61 18.40
N THR A 26 4.40 -15.98 19.64
CA THR A 26 5.60 -16.79 19.92
C THR A 26 5.46 -18.24 19.47
N THR A 27 4.23 -18.69 19.23
CA THR A 27 3.88 -20.05 18.79
C THR A 27 3.09 -19.98 17.48
N GLY A 28 3.17 -21.04 16.68
CA GLY A 28 2.50 -21.15 15.38
C GLY A 28 3.45 -20.99 14.19
N GLU A 29 2.89 -21.10 12.99
CA GLU A 29 3.60 -21.02 11.72
C GLU A 29 3.09 -19.81 10.93
N ASP A 30 3.92 -19.30 10.02
CA ASP A 30 3.51 -18.27 9.07
C ASP A 30 2.47 -18.79 8.08
N ILE A 31 1.66 -17.89 7.53
CA ILE A 31 0.61 -18.24 6.59
C ILE A 31 1.23 -18.75 5.29
N LYS A 32 0.89 -19.99 4.91
CA LYS A 32 1.27 -20.56 3.62
C LYS A 32 0.47 -19.93 2.48
N ILE A 33 1.16 -19.56 1.41
CA ILE A 33 0.55 -19.04 0.18
C ILE A 33 -0.17 -20.20 -0.54
N LYS A 34 -1.41 -19.93 -0.97
CA LYS A 34 -2.24 -20.88 -1.69
C LYS A 34 -2.15 -20.65 -3.21
N ASP A 35 -2.81 -21.52 -3.98
CA ASP A 35 -3.01 -21.31 -5.41
C ASP A 35 -3.88 -20.08 -5.69
N ASP A 36 -3.67 -19.45 -6.85
CA ASP A 36 -4.36 -18.22 -7.27
C ASP A 36 -5.90 -18.36 -7.29
N SER A 37 -6.42 -19.57 -7.52
CA SER A 37 -7.86 -19.87 -7.54
C SER A 37 -8.55 -19.75 -6.18
N GLU A 38 -7.79 -19.81 -5.10
CA GLU A 38 -8.31 -19.64 -3.73
C GLU A 38 -8.50 -18.17 -3.37
N TYR A 39 -7.90 -17.26 -4.14
CA TYR A 39 -8.00 -15.83 -3.92
C TYR A 39 -9.10 -15.20 -4.78
N PRO A 40 -9.85 -14.21 -4.26
CA PRO A 40 -10.88 -13.54 -5.04
C PRO A 40 -10.32 -12.80 -6.28
N ASP A 41 -11.07 -12.83 -7.37
CA ASP A 41 -10.67 -12.22 -8.66
C ASP A 41 -10.27 -10.75 -8.55
N TRP A 42 -10.92 -9.98 -7.66
CA TRP A 42 -10.64 -8.55 -7.51
C TRP A 42 -9.21 -8.25 -7.07
N LEU A 43 -8.52 -9.20 -6.42
CA LEU A 43 -7.13 -9.04 -5.99
C LEU A 43 -6.21 -8.74 -7.19
N TRP A 44 -6.44 -9.45 -8.30
CA TRP A 44 -5.67 -9.32 -9.53
C TRP A 44 -6.05 -8.10 -10.37
N THR A 45 -7.15 -7.44 -10.03
CA THR A 45 -7.60 -6.19 -10.68
C THR A 45 -7.04 -4.93 -10.01
N LEU A 46 -6.37 -5.06 -8.87
CA LEU A 46 -5.78 -3.93 -8.17
C LEU A 46 -4.63 -3.31 -8.96
N ASN A 47 -4.54 -1.97 -8.95
CA ASN A 47 -3.41 -1.27 -9.53
C ASN A 47 -2.18 -1.37 -8.62
N THR A 48 -1.24 -2.26 -8.97
CA THR A 48 0.07 -2.41 -8.31
C THR A 48 1.13 -1.42 -8.83
N GLY A 49 0.78 -0.62 -9.83
CA GLY A 49 1.64 0.36 -10.45
C GLY A 49 1.55 1.75 -9.82
N LYS A 50 1.88 2.77 -10.62
CA LYS A 50 1.79 4.17 -10.18
C LYS A 50 0.34 4.56 -9.93
N PRO A 51 0.07 5.41 -8.93
CA PRO A 51 -1.28 5.90 -8.70
C PRO A 51 -1.72 6.75 -9.90
N PRO A 52 -2.97 6.61 -10.39
CA PRO A 52 -3.45 7.26 -11.60
C PRO A 52 -3.36 8.79 -11.48
N ARG A 53 -3.14 9.51 -12.58
CA ARG A 53 -3.14 10.98 -12.54
C ARG A 53 -4.58 11.48 -12.52
N ILE A 54 -4.77 12.77 -12.19
CA ILE A 54 -6.10 13.38 -12.17
C ILE A 54 -6.72 13.36 -13.58
N GLU A 55 -5.90 13.57 -14.60
CA GLU A 55 -6.27 13.57 -16.03
C GLU A 55 -6.79 12.20 -16.51
N ASP A 56 -6.30 11.11 -15.91
CA ASP A 56 -6.64 9.74 -16.31
C ASP A 56 -7.91 9.22 -15.58
N LEU A 57 -8.48 10.00 -14.66
CA LEU A 57 -9.64 9.61 -13.84
C LEU A 57 -10.94 10.21 -14.37
N ASP A 58 -12.02 9.44 -14.27
CA ASP A 58 -13.36 9.90 -14.68
C ASP A 58 -13.93 10.94 -13.68
N PRO A 59 -14.29 12.16 -14.14
CA PRO A 59 -14.91 13.21 -13.31
C PRO A 59 -16.21 12.81 -12.61
N ASN A 60 -16.90 11.78 -13.08
CA ASN A 60 -18.15 11.29 -12.46
C ASN A 60 -17.89 10.33 -11.29
N THR A 61 -16.63 10.03 -10.99
CA THR A 61 -16.26 9.12 -9.89
C THR A 61 -15.82 9.88 -8.64
N LYS A 62 -16.05 9.28 -7.47
CA LYS A 62 -15.57 9.83 -6.19
C LYS A 62 -14.04 9.93 -6.14
N GLN A 63 -13.32 9.01 -6.80
CA GLN A 63 -11.86 8.94 -6.80
C GLN A 63 -11.22 10.18 -7.42
N TYR A 64 -11.77 10.66 -8.54
CA TYR A 64 -11.35 11.91 -9.18
C TYR A 64 -11.40 13.08 -8.19
N TRP A 65 -12.54 13.29 -7.53
CA TRP A 65 -12.73 14.42 -6.63
C TRP A 65 -11.89 14.37 -5.35
N ILE A 66 -11.61 13.17 -4.81
CA ILE A 66 -10.66 13.00 -3.71
C ILE A 66 -9.28 13.53 -4.12
N ARG A 67 -8.85 13.22 -5.36
CA ARG A 67 -7.54 13.62 -5.86
C ARG A 67 -7.45 15.11 -6.20
N VAL A 68 -8.52 15.69 -6.77
CA VAL A 68 -8.67 17.14 -6.95
C VAL A 68 -8.56 17.88 -5.62
N ARG A 69 -9.28 17.41 -4.59
CA ARG A 69 -9.19 17.99 -3.24
C ARG A 69 -7.77 17.94 -2.68
N ALA A 70 -7.10 16.80 -2.80
CA ALA A 70 -5.72 16.65 -2.35
C ALA A 70 -4.76 17.61 -3.08
N ALA A 71 -4.93 17.81 -4.39
CA ALA A 71 -4.14 18.76 -5.17
C ALA A 71 -4.39 20.22 -4.72
N GLY A 72 -5.65 20.59 -4.47
CA GLY A 72 -6.02 21.89 -3.92
C GLY A 72 -5.38 22.16 -2.56
N MET A 73 -5.41 21.18 -1.65
CA MET A 73 -4.74 21.29 -0.34
C MET A 73 -3.23 21.50 -0.47
N ARG A 74 -2.56 20.74 -1.36
CA ARG A 74 -1.12 20.91 -1.61
C ARG A 74 -0.79 22.30 -2.15
N ARG A 75 -1.59 22.80 -3.10
CA ARG A 75 -1.45 24.16 -3.64
C ARG A 75 -1.59 25.21 -2.53
N ASN A 76 -2.63 25.11 -1.70
CA ASN A 76 -2.88 26.05 -0.62
C ASN A 76 -1.78 26.03 0.44
N ASN A 77 -1.30 24.84 0.82
CA ASN A 77 -0.17 24.71 1.74
C ASN A 77 1.10 25.32 1.17
N LYS A 78 1.36 25.15 -0.13
CA LYS A 78 2.50 25.77 -0.81
C LYS A 78 2.40 27.29 -0.81
N LEU A 79 1.25 27.84 -1.20
CA LEU A 79 1.01 29.29 -1.16
C LEU A 79 1.17 29.86 0.25
N ARG A 80 0.63 29.18 1.26
CA ARG A 80 0.75 29.58 2.67
C ARG A 80 2.21 29.56 3.13
N SER A 81 2.99 28.56 2.72
CA SER A 81 4.42 28.48 3.06
C SER A 81 5.26 29.63 2.47
N MET A 82 4.78 30.25 1.39
CA MET A 82 5.47 31.35 0.70
C MET A 82 5.06 32.72 1.22
N ARG A 83 4.00 32.81 2.02
CA ARG A 83 3.57 34.07 2.63
C ARG A 83 4.52 34.40 3.78
N LYS A 84 5.22 35.54 3.71
CA LYS A 84 5.85 36.12 4.91
C LYS A 84 4.73 36.63 5.82
N PHE A 85 4.81 36.24 7.09
CA PHE A 85 3.86 36.46 8.20
C PHE A 85 2.59 37.25 7.84
#